data_AF-A0A357CSC5-F1
#
_entry.id   AF-A0A357CSC5-F1
#
_cell.length_a   1.000
_cell.length_b   1.000
_cell.length_c   1.000
_cell.angle_alpha   90.00
_cell.angle_beta   90.00
_cell.angle_gamma   90.00
#
_symmetry.space_group_name_H-M   'P 1'
#
loop_
_entity.id
_entity.type
_entity.pdbx_description
1 polymer ?
#
loop_
_entity_poly.entity_id
_entity_poly.type
_entity_poly.pdbx_seq_one_letter_code
_entity_poly.pdbx_strand_id
1 'polypeptide(L)'
;MLGLEQVKVEITSDQMQGYLRLDPPPEGMAWPTYEEVRTKLKEEGVVFGLKEEVIHRVLEEKSGKLTLIAEGVYPIKGEDASLKYFFETDRVRLFPKELENGRVDHRELSLVQNVQKGQTLVEKKPATLGLPGTSVKGEEVKAIPGKEVNVLLGKNVAWEENRIIATCDGEPTKIGNKVTIQVVHEIRDNVGYKTGNIDFV
;
A
#
# COMPACT_ATOMS: atom_id res chain seq x y z
N MET A 1 33.05 12.32 38.84
CA MET A 1 32.16 11.98 37.71
C MET A 1 31.18 13.15 37.57
N LEU A 2 31.62 14.28 37.01
CA LEU A 2 30.93 15.58 37.10
C LEU A 2 30.62 16.25 35.74
N GLY A 3 30.92 15.59 34.61
CA GLY A 3 30.75 16.14 33.26
C GLY A 3 29.41 15.84 32.56
N LEU A 4 28.53 15.04 33.17
CA LEU A 4 27.33 14.52 32.49
C LEU A 4 26.15 15.50 32.48
N GLU A 5 26.14 16.49 33.37
CA GLU A 5 25.04 17.48 33.41
C GLU A 5 25.01 18.41 32.19
N GLN A 6 26.15 18.57 31.52
CA GLN A 6 26.33 19.41 30.32
C GLN A 6 25.85 18.71 29.04
N VAL A 7 25.68 17.40 29.07
CA VAL A 7 25.27 16.59 27.92
C VAL A 7 23.75 16.44 27.95
N LYS A 8 23.04 17.22 27.13
CA LYS A 8 21.59 17.12 26.98
C LYS A 8 21.25 16.22 25.80
N VAL A 9 20.49 15.17 26.07
CA VAL A 9 20.03 14.23 25.06
C VAL A 9 18.52 14.35 24.95
N GLU A 10 18.03 14.48 23.73
CA GLU A 10 16.60 14.52 23.44
C GLU A 10 16.28 13.41 22.43
N ILE A 11 15.21 12.66 22.68
CA ILE A 11 14.73 11.61 21.79
C ILE A 11 13.33 12.02 21.33
N THR A 12 13.06 11.89 20.03
CA THR A 12 11.72 12.16 19.49
C THR A 12 10.68 11.20 20.07
N SER A 13 9.41 11.61 20.07
CA SER A 13 8.32 10.79 20.65
C SER A 13 8.14 9.43 19.95
N ASP A 14 8.48 9.35 18.67
CA ASP A 14 8.48 8.11 17.88
C ASP A 14 9.75 7.26 18.09
N GLN A 15 10.71 7.76 18.86
CA GLN A 15 12.00 7.13 19.15
C GLN A 15 12.88 6.90 17.90
N MET A 16 12.61 7.62 16.81
CA MET A 16 13.34 7.44 15.55
C MET A 16 14.57 8.33 15.44
N GLN A 17 14.67 9.38 16.25
CA GLN A 17 15.78 10.33 16.19
C GLN A 17 16.28 10.67 17.60
N GLY A 18 17.60 10.73 17.73
CA GLY A 18 18.30 11.15 18.94
C GLY A 18 19.11 12.41 18.67
N TYR A 19 18.98 13.40 19.54
CA TYR A 19 19.62 14.69 19.44
C TYR A 19 20.53 14.94 20.64
N LEU A 20 21.60 15.67 20.41
CA LEU A 20 22.57 16.09 21.40
C LEU A 20 22.70 17.61 21.40
N ARG A 21 22.74 18.19 22.59
CA ARG A 21 23.17 19.56 22.84
C ARG A 21 24.21 19.56 23.95
N LEU A 22 25.28 20.34 23.77
CA LEU A 22 26.30 20.53 24.80
C LEU A 22 26.15 21.92 25.42
N ASP A 23 25.92 21.97 26.72
CA ASP A 23 25.93 23.23 27.47
C ASP A 23 27.36 23.49 27.99
N PRO A 24 27.83 24.75 28.07
CA PRO A 24 29.17 25.05 28.58
C PRO A 24 29.35 24.55 30.02
N PRO A 25 30.50 23.92 30.34
CA PRO A 25 30.79 23.49 31.71
C PRO A 25 31.00 24.71 32.64
N PRO A 26 30.80 24.54 33.96
CA PRO A 26 31.15 25.56 34.95
C PRO A 26 32.62 25.98 34.84
N GLU A 27 32.93 27.19 35.31
CA GLU A 27 34.29 27.72 35.26
C GLU A 27 35.30 26.78 35.93
N GLY A 28 36.40 26.50 35.23
CA GLY A 28 37.45 25.59 35.69
C GLY A 28 37.16 24.09 35.46
N MET A 29 35.99 23.71 34.94
CA MET A 29 35.69 22.33 34.55
C MET A 29 36.02 22.05 33.09
N ALA A 30 36.45 20.82 32.81
CA ALA A 30 36.69 20.34 31.46
C ALA A 30 35.36 20.07 30.72
N TRP A 31 35.40 20.19 29.40
CA TRP A 31 34.32 19.72 28.54
C TRP A 31 34.19 18.19 28.61
N PRO A 32 32.98 17.63 28.43
CA PRO A 32 32.79 16.18 28.43
C PRO A 32 33.59 15.53 27.31
N THR A 33 34.15 14.37 27.60
CA THR A 33 34.84 13.51 26.63
C THR A 33 33.85 12.74 25.77
N TYR A 34 34.33 12.21 24.65
CA TYR A 34 33.53 11.33 23.79
C TYR A 34 32.99 10.10 24.54
N GLU A 35 33.80 9.47 25.40
CA GLU A 35 33.37 8.32 26.19
C GLU A 35 32.30 8.67 27.23
N GLU A 36 32.36 9.88 27.80
CA GLU A 36 31.31 10.39 28.71
C GLU A 36 30.01 10.67 27.95
N VAL A 37 30.08 11.29 26.77
CA VAL A 37 28.92 11.48 25.89
C VAL A 37 28.33 10.13 25.49
N ARG A 38 29.16 9.17 25.09
CA ARG A 38 28.71 7.84 24.68
C ARG A 38 28.07 7.06 25.83
N THR A 39 28.64 7.17 27.03
CA THR A 39 28.04 6.64 28.25
C THR A 39 26.67 7.26 28.50
N LYS A 40 26.57 8.59 28.40
CA LYS A 40 25.30 9.30 28.57
C LYS A 40 24.24 8.89 27.55
N LEU A 41 24.62 8.81 26.27
CA LEU A 41 23.73 8.38 25.20
C LEU A 41 23.16 6.99 25.48
N LYS A 42 24.02 6.06 25.93
CA LYS A 42 23.61 4.72 26.32
C LYS A 42 22.69 4.71 27.56
N GLU A 43 22.95 5.54 28.56
CA GLU A 43 22.08 5.70 29.75
C GLU A 43 20.68 6.22 29.38
N GLU A 44 20.60 7.14 28.43
CA GLU A 44 19.34 7.68 27.89
C GLU A 44 18.67 6.71 26.88
N GLY A 45 19.31 5.57 26.60
CA GLY A 45 18.82 4.52 25.74
C GLY A 45 19.13 4.71 24.25
N VAL A 46 19.91 5.71 23.84
CA VAL A 46 20.37 5.87 22.45
C VAL A 46 21.53 4.90 22.18
N VAL A 47 21.21 3.75 21.58
CA VAL A 47 22.16 2.64 21.37
C VAL A 47 22.29 2.20 19.91
N PHE A 48 21.45 2.73 19.02
CA PHE A 48 21.42 2.37 17.61
C PHE A 48 21.44 3.62 16.72
N GLY A 49 22.04 3.50 15.53
CA GLY A 49 22.01 4.57 14.52
C GLY A 49 22.87 5.79 14.83
N LEU A 50 23.84 5.66 15.73
CA LEU A 50 24.76 6.73 16.12
C LEU A 50 25.57 7.24 14.92
N LYS A 51 25.58 8.55 14.75
CA LYS A 51 26.36 9.28 13.73
C LYS A 51 27.66 9.75 14.38
N GLU A 52 28.61 8.83 14.53
CA GLU A 52 29.85 9.06 15.30
C GLU A 52 30.62 10.31 14.84
N GLU A 53 30.72 10.53 13.53
CA GLU A 53 31.37 11.72 12.96
C GLU A 53 30.69 13.02 13.40
N VAL A 54 29.36 13.01 13.55
CA VAL A 54 28.59 14.18 14.00
C VAL A 54 28.80 14.43 15.49
N ILE A 55 28.88 13.37 16.29
CA ILE A 55 29.16 13.47 17.74
C ILE A 55 30.55 14.08 17.97
N HIS A 56 31.56 13.58 17.25
CA HIS A 56 32.91 14.14 17.29
C HIS A 56 32.92 15.62 16.91
N ARG A 57 32.25 15.99 15.81
CA ARG A 57 32.16 17.38 15.39
C ARG A 57 31.50 18.28 16.45
N VAL A 58 30.42 17.81 17.08
CA VAL A 58 29.74 18.58 18.14
C VAL A 58 30.68 18.85 19.33
N LEU A 59 31.50 17.85 19.70
CA LEU A 59 32.50 17.97 20.76
C LEU A 59 33.65 18.91 20.39
N GLU A 60 34.16 18.82 19.17
CA GLU A 60 35.24 19.69 18.67
C GLU A 60 34.80 21.15 18.55
N GLU A 61 33.63 21.38 17.96
CA GLU A 61 33.06 22.71 17.76
C GLU A 61 32.50 23.30 19.06
N LYS A 62 32.33 22.47 20.11
CA LYS A 62 31.66 22.84 21.37
C LYS A 62 30.29 23.46 21.10
N SER A 63 29.57 22.86 20.16
CA SER A 63 28.33 23.43 19.64
C SER A 63 27.19 23.26 20.65
N GLY A 64 26.65 24.38 21.13
CA GLY A 64 25.43 24.40 21.94
C GLY A 64 24.13 24.27 21.13
N LYS A 65 24.23 23.89 19.86
CA LYS A 65 23.05 23.65 19.01
C LYS A 65 22.54 22.23 19.19
N LEU A 66 21.22 22.08 19.23
CA LEU A 66 20.58 20.77 19.19
C LEU A 66 20.86 20.11 17.83
N THR A 67 21.62 19.01 17.85
CA THR A 67 22.17 18.36 16.66
C THR A 67 21.71 16.91 16.60
N LEU A 68 21.22 16.46 15.45
CA LEU A 68 20.82 15.08 15.20
C LEU A 68 22.07 14.18 15.23
N ILE A 69 22.19 13.31 16.23
CA ILE A 69 23.32 12.41 16.43
C ILE A 69 22.98 10.93 16.32
N ALA A 70 21.70 10.58 16.24
CA ALA A 70 21.27 9.20 16.05
C ALA A 70 20.01 9.15 15.20
N GLU A 71 19.93 8.18 14.30
CA GLU A 71 18.76 7.96 13.45
C GLU A 71 18.47 6.48 13.30
N GLY A 72 17.26 6.08 13.64
CA GLY A 72 16.77 4.73 13.44
C GLY A 72 16.53 4.40 11.98
N VAL A 73 16.25 3.13 11.70
CA VAL A 73 15.76 2.67 10.39
C VAL A 73 14.25 2.69 10.41
N TYR A 74 13.63 3.52 9.57
CA TYR A 74 12.17 3.59 9.49
C TYR A 74 11.56 2.30 8.92
N PRO A 75 10.41 1.84 9.46
CA PRO A 75 9.72 0.69 8.89
C PRO A 75 9.17 1.01 7.50
N ILE A 76 9.14 -0.01 6.63
CA ILE A 76 8.56 0.10 5.29
C ILE A 76 7.19 -0.55 5.30
N LYS A 77 6.15 0.22 4.93
CA LYS A 77 4.78 -0.28 4.83
C LYS A 77 4.69 -1.42 3.81
N GLY A 78 3.91 -2.45 4.12
CA GLY A 78 3.53 -3.47 3.16
C GLY A 78 2.68 -2.92 2.01
N GLU A 79 2.76 -3.59 0.87
CA GLU A 79 1.93 -3.32 -0.30
C GLU A 79 0.53 -3.89 -0.08
N ASP A 80 -0.49 -3.09 -0.37
CA ASP A 80 -1.89 -3.54 -0.30
C ASP A 80 -2.16 -4.60 -1.39
N ALA A 81 -3.00 -5.58 -1.08
CA ALA A 81 -3.45 -6.56 -2.05
C ALA A 81 -4.22 -5.88 -3.19
N SER A 82 -4.09 -6.39 -4.41
CA SER A 82 -4.79 -5.85 -5.58
C SER A 82 -5.41 -6.95 -6.43
N LEU A 83 -6.45 -6.58 -7.17
CA LEU A 83 -7.16 -7.46 -8.09
C LEU A 83 -6.99 -6.93 -9.49
N LYS A 84 -6.46 -7.77 -10.38
CA LYS A 84 -6.41 -7.50 -11.82
C LYS A 84 -7.57 -8.25 -12.48
N TYR A 85 -8.52 -7.50 -13.04
CA TYR A 85 -9.63 -8.06 -13.81
C TYR A 85 -9.21 -8.23 -15.27
N PHE A 86 -9.57 -9.36 -15.87
CA PHE A 86 -9.32 -9.67 -17.29
C PHE A 86 -10.58 -9.53 -18.15
N PHE A 87 -11.58 -8.83 -17.64
CA PHE A 87 -12.81 -8.44 -18.34
C PHE A 87 -13.24 -7.05 -17.87
N GLU A 88 -13.95 -6.32 -18.72
CA GLU A 88 -14.48 -5.00 -18.41
C GLU A 88 -15.47 -5.06 -17.23
N THR A 89 -15.19 -4.29 -16.19
CA THR A 89 -16.02 -4.25 -14.98
C THR A 89 -16.97 -3.08 -14.93
N ASP A 90 -16.70 -2.00 -15.69
CA ASP A 90 -17.46 -0.76 -15.66
C ASP A 90 -18.46 -0.69 -16.82
N ARG A 91 -19.61 -1.35 -16.66
CA ARG A 91 -20.70 -1.34 -17.67
C ARG A 91 -21.44 0.00 -17.79
N VAL A 92 -21.17 0.96 -16.90
CA VAL A 92 -21.93 2.23 -16.79
C VAL A 92 -21.40 3.32 -17.75
N ARG A 93 -20.29 3.11 -18.47
CA ARG A 93 -19.68 4.13 -19.35
C ARG A 93 -20.15 4.13 -20.81
N LEU A 94 -21.24 3.44 -21.14
CA LEU A 94 -21.88 3.50 -22.45
C LEU A 94 -23.14 4.38 -22.33
N PHE A 95 -22.92 5.70 -22.32
CA PHE A 95 -24.01 6.66 -22.52
C PHE A 95 -23.92 7.13 -23.97
N PRO A 96 -24.99 6.99 -24.77
CA PRO A 96 -24.99 7.49 -26.13
C PRO A 96 -24.71 8.99 -26.11
N LYS A 97 -23.60 9.41 -26.74
CA LYS A 97 -23.40 10.83 -27.06
C LYS A 97 -24.44 11.22 -28.10
N GLU A 98 -25.36 12.13 -27.72
CA GLU A 98 -26.18 12.83 -28.71
C GLU A 98 -25.27 13.62 -29.65
N LEU A 99 -25.31 13.29 -30.94
CA LEU A 99 -24.73 14.11 -31.98
C LEU A 99 -25.68 15.29 -32.26
N GLU A 100 -25.14 16.45 -32.66
CA GLU A 100 -25.87 17.72 -32.90
C GLU A 100 -27.05 17.63 -33.90
N ASN A 101 -27.21 16.50 -34.58
CA ASN A 101 -28.23 16.26 -35.61
C ASN A 101 -29.34 15.29 -35.17
N GLY A 102 -29.48 14.97 -33.88
CA GLY A 102 -30.57 14.15 -33.35
C GLY A 102 -30.56 12.69 -33.83
N ARG A 103 -29.47 12.25 -34.49
CA ARG A 103 -29.22 10.85 -34.81
C ARG A 103 -28.44 10.22 -33.67
N VAL A 104 -29.10 9.33 -32.94
CA VAL A 104 -28.45 8.41 -32.01
C VAL A 104 -27.69 7.37 -32.83
N ASP A 105 -26.37 7.35 -32.71
CA ASP A 105 -25.59 6.22 -33.23
C ASP A 105 -25.80 5.03 -32.28
N HIS A 106 -26.76 4.15 -32.61
CA HIS A 106 -27.02 2.89 -31.89
C HIS A 106 -25.88 1.86 -32.08
N ARG A 107 -24.64 2.31 -32.28
CA ARG A 107 -23.42 1.49 -32.38
C ARG A 107 -22.57 1.55 -31.12
N GLU A 108 -23.16 1.88 -29.97
CA GLU A 108 -22.56 1.51 -28.69
C GLU A 108 -22.77 0.01 -28.48
N LEU A 109 -21.92 -0.73 -29.17
CA LEU A 109 -21.73 -2.17 -29.08
C LEU A 109 -21.70 -2.55 -27.60
N SER A 110 -22.75 -3.22 -27.13
CA SER A 110 -22.65 -4.16 -26.04
C SER A 110 -21.50 -5.10 -26.39
N LEU A 111 -20.29 -4.79 -25.93
CA LEU A 111 -19.14 -5.68 -26.00
C LEU A 111 -19.47 -6.83 -25.05
N VAL A 112 -20.28 -7.78 -25.55
CA VAL A 112 -20.51 -9.06 -24.91
C VAL A 112 -19.14 -9.73 -24.87
N GLN A 113 -18.53 -9.70 -23.69
CA GLN A 113 -17.27 -10.37 -23.45
C GLN A 113 -17.60 -11.82 -23.13
N ASN A 114 -17.24 -12.75 -24.02
CA ASN A 114 -17.37 -14.16 -23.73
C ASN A 114 -16.05 -14.70 -23.20
N VAL A 115 -16.12 -15.55 -22.18
CA VAL A 115 -15.00 -16.30 -21.63
C VAL A 115 -15.26 -17.78 -21.80
N GLN A 116 -14.18 -18.56 -21.94
CA GLN A 116 -14.25 -20.02 -22.00
C GLN A 116 -14.02 -20.63 -20.62
N LYS A 117 -14.55 -21.83 -20.39
CA LYS A 117 -14.24 -22.64 -19.21
C LYS A 117 -12.72 -22.76 -19.03
N GLY A 118 -12.25 -22.51 -17.81
CA GLY A 118 -10.84 -22.51 -17.44
C GLY A 118 -10.14 -21.15 -17.64
N GLN A 119 -10.78 -20.18 -18.30
CA GLN A 119 -10.17 -18.86 -18.51
C GLN A 119 -10.07 -18.08 -17.18
N THR A 120 -8.94 -17.41 -16.98
CA THR A 120 -8.72 -16.52 -15.84
C THR A 120 -9.57 -15.25 -15.99
N LEU A 121 -10.35 -14.93 -14.96
CA LEU A 121 -11.20 -13.75 -14.87
C LEU A 121 -10.59 -12.66 -13.99
N VAL A 122 -9.94 -13.08 -12.90
CA VAL A 122 -9.28 -12.18 -11.94
C VAL A 122 -7.97 -12.82 -11.47
N GLU A 123 -6.92 -12.04 -11.34
CA GLU A 123 -5.71 -12.43 -10.62
C GLU A 123 -5.55 -11.54 -9.39
N LYS A 124 -5.35 -12.17 -8.23
CA LYS A 124 -5.11 -11.50 -6.95
C LYS A 124 -3.59 -11.42 -6.71
N LYS A 125 -3.08 -10.20 -6.57
CA LYS A 125 -1.78 -9.95 -5.96
C LYS A 125 -1.99 -9.88 -4.44
N PRO A 126 -1.37 -10.76 -3.63
CA PRO A 126 -1.55 -10.76 -2.18
C PRO A 126 -0.93 -9.50 -1.53
N ALA A 127 -1.40 -9.16 -0.33
CA ALA A 127 -0.78 -8.11 0.47
C ALA A 127 0.58 -8.58 1.01
N THR A 128 1.48 -7.64 1.30
CA THR A 128 2.77 -7.94 1.94
C THR A 128 2.80 -7.42 3.38
N LEU A 129 3.64 -8.02 4.23
CA LEU A 129 3.72 -7.66 5.66
C LEU A 129 4.45 -6.32 5.92
N GLY A 130 5.19 -5.80 4.93
CA GLY A 130 6.13 -4.70 5.14
C GLY A 130 7.46 -5.19 5.72
N LEU A 131 8.39 -4.26 5.94
CA LEU A 131 9.70 -4.53 6.55
C LEU A 131 9.81 -3.76 7.87
N PRO A 132 10.10 -4.43 9.00
CA PRO A 132 10.25 -3.75 10.29
C PRO A 132 11.47 -2.80 10.26
N GLY A 133 11.36 -1.74 11.05
CA GLY A 133 12.43 -0.79 11.31
C GLY A 133 13.13 -1.05 12.64
N THR A 134 14.02 -0.14 13.02
CA THR A 134 14.74 -0.18 14.30
C THR A 134 14.87 1.24 14.84
N SER A 135 14.40 1.48 16.06
CA SER A 135 14.46 2.78 16.72
C SER A 135 15.89 3.13 17.15
N VAL A 136 16.15 4.37 17.58
CA VAL A 136 17.46 4.72 18.16
C VAL A 136 17.74 3.99 19.48
N LYS A 137 16.70 3.41 20.09
CA LYS A 137 16.82 2.53 21.26
C LYS A 137 17.14 1.08 20.94
N GLY A 138 17.29 0.74 19.66
CA GLY A 138 17.51 -0.64 19.23
C GLY A 138 16.25 -1.51 19.33
N GLU A 139 15.08 -0.89 19.52
CA GLU A 139 13.80 -1.60 19.57
C GLU A 139 13.25 -1.79 18.15
N GLU A 140 12.62 -2.93 17.89
CA GLU A 140 11.94 -3.16 16.62
C GLU A 140 10.75 -2.20 16.46
N VAL A 141 10.70 -1.49 15.34
CA VAL A 141 9.55 -0.67 14.97
C VAL A 141 8.72 -1.44 13.96
N LYS A 142 7.54 -1.89 14.38
CA LYS A 142 6.68 -2.74 13.55
C LYS A 142 6.25 -2.03 12.27
N ALA A 143 6.33 -2.75 11.16
CA ALA A 143 5.75 -2.31 9.90
C ALA A 143 4.21 -2.41 9.95
N ILE A 144 3.58 -1.51 9.20
CA ILE A 144 2.15 -1.61 8.93
C ILE A 144 1.97 -2.59 7.75
N PRO A 145 1.27 -3.73 7.93
CA PRO A 145 1.03 -4.65 6.84
C PRO A 145 0.12 -4.03 5.78
N GLY A 146 0.27 -4.49 4.55
CA GLY A 146 -0.63 -4.16 3.45
C GLY A 146 -2.06 -4.61 3.74
N LYS A 147 -3.02 -3.85 3.24
CA LYS A 147 -4.45 -4.17 3.40
C LYS A 147 -4.84 -5.32 2.48
N GLU A 148 -5.65 -6.25 2.99
CA GLU A 148 -6.26 -7.29 2.17
C GLU A 148 -7.40 -6.76 1.32
N VAL A 149 -7.61 -7.41 0.17
CA VAL A 149 -8.75 -7.17 -0.72
C VAL A 149 -9.57 -8.44 -0.88
N ASN A 150 -10.89 -8.31 -0.73
CA ASN A 150 -11.84 -9.40 -0.80
C ASN A 150 -12.69 -9.30 -2.05
N VAL A 151 -12.80 -10.43 -2.75
CA VAL A 151 -13.68 -10.65 -3.90
C VAL A 151 -14.54 -11.87 -3.61
N LEU A 152 -15.83 -11.77 -3.89
CA LEU A 152 -16.79 -12.84 -3.67
C LEU A 152 -16.94 -13.67 -4.95
N LEU A 153 -16.98 -14.98 -4.79
CA LEU A 153 -17.34 -15.88 -5.89
C LEU A 153 -18.86 -15.92 -6.04
N GLY A 154 -19.33 -15.66 -7.25
CA GLY A 154 -20.71 -15.88 -7.68
C GLY A 154 -20.87 -17.23 -8.35
N LYS A 155 -21.92 -17.36 -9.17
CA LYS A 155 -22.14 -18.59 -9.96
C LYS A 155 -21.07 -18.73 -11.04
N ASN A 156 -20.74 -19.98 -11.34
CA ASN A 156 -19.92 -20.40 -12.48
C ASN A 156 -18.46 -19.90 -12.45
N VAL A 157 -17.92 -19.65 -11.27
CA VAL A 157 -16.52 -19.25 -11.06
C VAL A 157 -15.93 -20.02 -9.89
N ALA A 158 -14.61 -20.21 -9.87
CA ALA A 158 -13.90 -20.88 -8.79
C ALA A 158 -12.55 -20.21 -8.51
N TRP A 159 -12.05 -20.36 -7.29
CA TRP A 159 -10.66 -20.05 -6.98
C TRP A 159 -9.76 -21.18 -7.46
N GLU A 160 -8.67 -20.80 -8.12
CA GLU A 160 -7.54 -21.65 -8.46
C GLU A 160 -6.28 -20.87 -8.08
N GLU A 161 -5.60 -21.32 -7.01
CA GLU A 161 -4.46 -20.62 -6.42
C GLU A 161 -4.77 -19.14 -6.08
N ASN A 162 -4.20 -18.20 -6.82
CA ASN A 162 -4.41 -16.76 -6.68
C ASN A 162 -5.34 -16.17 -7.76
N ARG A 163 -6.06 -17.01 -8.51
CA ARG A 163 -6.90 -16.61 -9.62
C ARG A 163 -8.35 -17.02 -9.43
N ILE A 164 -9.25 -16.21 -9.96
CA ILE A 164 -10.63 -16.63 -10.20
C ILE A 164 -10.72 -17.09 -11.65
N ILE A 165 -11.16 -18.32 -11.85
CA ILE A 165 -11.33 -18.92 -13.18
C ILE A 165 -12.81 -19.14 -13.50
N ALA A 166 -13.12 -19.16 -14.79
CA ALA A 166 -14.41 -19.57 -15.33
C ALA A 166 -14.63 -21.07 -15.16
N THR A 167 -15.77 -21.52 -14.64
CA THR A 167 -16.11 -22.95 -14.60
C THR A 167 -17.00 -23.39 -15.76
N CYS A 168 -17.50 -22.45 -16.56
CA CYS A 168 -18.25 -22.67 -17.79
C CYS A 168 -18.00 -21.54 -18.78
N ASP A 169 -18.45 -21.73 -20.02
CA ASP A 169 -18.47 -20.67 -21.03
C ASP A 169 -19.60 -19.67 -20.71
N GLY A 170 -19.40 -18.40 -21.04
CA GLY A 170 -20.43 -17.38 -20.91
C GLY A 170 -19.88 -15.96 -20.73
N GLU A 171 -20.72 -15.07 -20.21
CA GLU A 171 -20.39 -13.66 -20.04
C GLU A 171 -19.99 -13.35 -18.58
N PRO A 172 -18.77 -12.88 -18.29
CA PRO A 172 -18.36 -12.51 -16.95
C PRO A 172 -18.96 -11.15 -16.56
N THR A 173 -19.41 -11.08 -15.31
CA THR A 173 -19.98 -9.86 -14.72
C THR A 173 -19.46 -9.66 -13.31
N LYS A 174 -19.20 -8.40 -12.95
CA LYS A 174 -18.90 -7.97 -11.59
C LYS A 174 -20.07 -7.17 -11.04
N ILE A 175 -20.64 -7.61 -9.92
CA ILE A 175 -21.70 -6.91 -9.19
C ILE A 175 -21.17 -6.60 -7.78
N GLY A 176 -20.89 -5.34 -7.49
CA GLY A 176 -20.15 -4.97 -6.29
C GLY A 176 -18.74 -5.58 -6.29
N ASN A 177 -18.44 -6.42 -5.30
CA ASN A 177 -17.20 -7.20 -5.23
C ASN A 177 -17.38 -8.67 -5.66
N LYS A 178 -18.54 -9.05 -6.19
CA LYS A 178 -18.85 -10.43 -6.59
C LYS A 178 -18.63 -10.63 -8.08
N VAL A 179 -17.86 -11.66 -8.45
CA VAL A 179 -17.60 -12.06 -9.85
C VAL A 179 -18.44 -13.27 -10.18
N THR A 180 -19.13 -13.27 -11.32
CA THR A 180 -19.99 -14.38 -11.75
C THR A 180 -19.97 -14.49 -13.27
N ILE A 181 -20.29 -15.67 -13.80
CA ILE A 181 -20.55 -15.86 -15.24
C ILE A 181 -22.04 -16.10 -15.47
N GLN A 182 -22.62 -15.35 -16.40
CA GLN A 182 -23.92 -15.66 -16.98
C GLN A 182 -23.74 -16.60 -18.16
N VAL A 183 -24.38 -17.77 -18.11
CA VAL A 183 -24.32 -18.75 -19.20
C VAL A 183 -25.05 -18.17 -20.40
N VAL A 184 -24.38 -18.06 -21.54
CA VAL A 184 -25.01 -17.66 -22.80
C VAL A 184 -25.55 -18.93 -23.45
N HIS A 185 -26.87 -19.03 -23.58
CA HIS A 185 -27.48 -20.07 -24.40
C HIS A 185 -27.44 -19.65 -25.87
N GLU A 186 -26.65 -20.32 -26.70
CA GLU A 186 -26.84 -20.25 -28.15
C GLU A 186 -28.21 -20.84 -28.49
N ILE A 187 -29.17 -19.99 -28.88
CA ILE A 187 -30.35 -20.47 -29.61
C ILE A 187 -29.85 -20.85 -31.00
N ARG A 188 -29.56 -22.14 -31.21
CA ARG A 188 -29.22 -22.70 -32.53
C ARG A 188 -30.43 -22.92 -33.43
N ASP A 189 -31.62 -22.56 -32.98
CA ASP A 189 -32.81 -22.58 -33.80
C ASP A 189 -32.88 -21.32 -34.66
N ASN A 190 -32.64 -21.55 -35.95
CA ASN A 190 -33.06 -20.77 -37.10
C ASN A 190 -33.98 -19.59 -36.71
N VAL A 191 -33.46 -18.36 -36.69
CA VAL A 191 -34.25 -17.15 -36.51
C VAL A 191 -35.07 -16.95 -37.79
N GLY A 192 -36.10 -17.78 -37.96
CA GLY A 192 -37.00 -17.75 -39.08
C GLY A 192 -37.92 -16.55 -38.96
N TYR A 193 -37.90 -15.68 -39.98
CA TYR A 193 -38.89 -14.63 -40.23
C TYR A 193 -40.28 -15.24 -40.53
N LYS A 194 -40.89 -15.94 -39.57
CA LYS A 194 -42.28 -16.42 -39.66
C LYS A 194 -42.89 -16.30 -38.28
N THR A 195 -43.44 -15.15 -37.94
CA THR A 195 -44.87 -14.80 -38.10
C THR A 195 -44.99 -13.44 -37.38
N GLY A 196 -45.72 -12.41 -37.79
CA GLY A 196 -46.90 -12.18 -38.61
C GLY A 196 -47.48 -10.87 -38.02
N ASN A 197 -48.00 -9.96 -38.83
CA ASN A 197 -48.51 -8.64 -38.41
C ASN A 197 -49.29 -8.68 -37.08
N ILE A 198 -48.93 -7.80 -36.16
CA ILE A 198 -49.79 -7.46 -35.01
C ILE A 198 -50.30 -6.05 -35.26
N ASP A 199 -51.51 -5.95 -35.80
CA ASP A 199 -52.32 -4.73 -35.76
C ASP A 199 -52.83 -4.55 -34.32
N PHE A 200 -52.62 -3.36 -33.76
CA PHE A 200 -53.26 -2.94 -32.52
C PHE A 200 -54.51 -2.13 -32.86
N VAL A 201 -55.67 -2.54 -32.33
CA VAL A 201 -56.90 -1.72 -32.26
C VAL A 201 -56.87 -0.91 -30.97
#